data_AF-A0A970MXZ7-F1
#
_entry.id   AF-A0A970MXZ7-F1
#
_cell.length_a   1.000
_cell.length_b   1.000
_cell.length_c   1.000
_cell.angle_alpha   90.00
_cell.angle_beta   90.00
_cell.angle_gamma   90.00
#
_symmetry.space_group_name_H-M   'P 1'
#
loop_
_entity.id
_entity.type
_entity.pdbx_description
1 polymer ?
#
loop_
_entity_poly.entity_id
_entity_poly.type
_entity_poly.pdbx_seq_one_letter_code
_entity_poly.pdbx_strand_id
1 'polypeptide(L)'
;MLVLFLLPCGVLPTGAAPANLDDAADAVDQNIVLGDNSFSGRSRADISSRWFASKPTSDGSPYITQPSWQIPYAAGAITAQYQEDALNMVNYMRYLAGLPDDVVINDEWIELTQHGAVLLKAYGYLSHTPPKPADMPDDFYKFAYKACSSNNIAYGYSKVGSVIYPLSAADSVKMYMNDLDISEKVVGHRRWILNPAMKQTAFGWCESFSTMYAFDKSRNPQVGFDSIAWPPTGQFPLQLCPSKLPWSITLNSKLFTPTGQETVTMTRLGDNKTWEFSANAIPVDGMFTVDLKNYGVPYCIVFRPETSLQYASEDTFKITVSGLKKNGAAASISYTTTLFDLPEMQVALKK
;
A
#
# COMPACT_ATOMS: atom_id res chain seq x y z
N MET A 1 -18.47 -7.48 -92.81
CA MET A 1 -19.66 -8.36 -92.90
C MET A 1 -20.39 -8.24 -91.57
N LEU A 2 -21.60 -7.65 -91.63
CA LEU A 2 -22.70 -7.59 -90.65
C LEU A 2 -22.36 -7.22 -89.16
N VAL A 3 -22.80 -6.05 -88.64
CA VAL A 3 -24.16 -5.74 -88.07
C VAL A 3 -24.25 -6.24 -86.61
N LEU A 4 -24.69 -5.53 -85.56
CA LEU A 4 -25.47 -4.29 -85.37
C LEU A 4 -25.38 -3.94 -83.86
N PHE A 5 -25.33 -2.64 -83.50
CA PHE A 5 -26.20 -1.88 -82.53
C PHE A 5 -26.50 -2.48 -81.12
N LEU A 6 -26.58 -1.79 -79.96
CA LEU A 6 -26.83 -0.42 -79.48
C LEU A 6 -26.34 -0.37 -78.00
N LEU A 7 -25.60 0.65 -77.54
CA LEU A 7 -26.02 1.78 -76.66
C LEU A 7 -26.85 1.42 -75.39
N PRO A 8 -26.75 2.13 -74.23
CA PRO A 8 -26.26 3.51 -74.08
C PRO A 8 -25.42 3.85 -72.82
N CYS A 9 -24.90 5.10 -72.85
CA CYS A 9 -24.80 6.11 -71.78
C CYS A 9 -24.17 5.74 -70.41
N GLY A 10 -23.24 6.52 -69.87
CA GLY A 10 -22.74 7.83 -70.28
C GLY A 10 -21.97 8.51 -69.15
N VAL A 11 -21.19 9.52 -69.58
CA VAL A 11 -20.66 10.67 -68.81
C VAL A 11 -19.42 10.43 -67.93
N LEU A 12 -18.26 10.43 -68.61
CA LEU A 12 -17.14 11.41 -68.57
C LEU A 12 -16.64 12.05 -67.25
N PRO A 13 -15.35 12.44 -67.22
CA PRO A 13 -14.44 12.20 -66.11
C PRO A 13 -14.04 13.49 -65.39
N THR A 14 -13.62 13.38 -64.12
CA THR A 14 -12.80 14.42 -63.50
C THR A 14 -11.94 13.84 -62.39
N GLY A 15 -10.68 14.29 -62.37
CA GLY A 15 -10.04 14.66 -61.11
C GLY A 15 -8.97 13.70 -60.61
N ALA A 16 -7.74 14.21 -60.57
CA ALA A 16 -6.63 13.65 -59.86
C ALA A 16 -6.99 13.30 -58.41
N ALA A 17 -6.56 12.12 -57.96
CA ALA A 17 -6.79 11.65 -56.60
C ALA A 17 -5.96 12.47 -55.59
N PRO A 18 -6.57 13.00 -54.51
CA PRO A 18 -5.84 13.52 -53.37
C PRO A 18 -5.35 12.35 -52.50
N ALA A 19 -4.29 12.61 -51.74
CA ALA A 19 -3.78 11.70 -50.73
C ALA A 19 -4.86 11.42 -49.67
N ASN A 20 -5.15 10.14 -49.42
CA ASN A 20 -5.98 9.72 -48.30
C ASN A 20 -5.23 10.00 -47.00
N LEU A 21 -5.64 11.10 -46.37
CA LEU A 21 -5.80 11.19 -44.92
C LEU A 21 -6.98 10.26 -44.60
N ASP A 22 -6.73 9.14 -43.93
CA ASP A 22 -7.66 8.44 -43.02
C ASP A 22 -7.05 7.11 -42.61
N ASP A 23 -6.38 7.12 -41.46
CA ASP A 23 -6.37 6.04 -40.46
C ASP A 23 -5.54 6.51 -39.25
N ALA A 24 -5.91 7.67 -38.69
CA ALA A 24 -5.63 7.95 -37.30
C ALA A 24 -6.89 7.54 -36.54
N ALA A 25 -6.96 6.27 -36.13
CA ALA A 25 -7.95 5.87 -35.14
C ALA A 25 -7.71 6.74 -33.89
N ASP A 26 -8.63 7.65 -33.62
CA ASP A 26 -8.69 8.40 -32.38
C ASP A 26 -8.63 7.39 -31.23
N ALA A 27 -7.45 7.30 -30.59
CA ALA A 27 -7.31 6.58 -29.35
C ALA A 27 -8.15 7.34 -28.32
N VAL A 28 -9.34 6.83 -28.06
CA VAL A 28 -10.17 7.31 -26.96
C VAL A 28 -9.34 7.12 -25.69
N ASP A 29 -8.78 8.21 -25.19
CA ASP A 29 -8.10 8.25 -23.89
C ASP A 29 -9.09 7.74 -22.85
N GLN A 30 -8.82 6.55 -22.30
CA GLN A 30 -9.61 6.07 -21.18
C GLN A 30 -9.21 6.92 -19.98
N ASN A 31 -9.90 8.03 -19.79
CA ASN A 31 -9.88 8.80 -18.55
C ASN A 31 -10.53 7.94 -17.46
N ILE A 32 -9.72 7.12 -16.79
CA ILE A 32 -10.17 6.34 -15.65
C ILE A 32 -10.21 7.30 -14.47
N VAL A 33 -11.41 7.81 -14.19
CA VAL A 33 -11.67 8.41 -12.88
C VAL A 33 -11.63 7.27 -11.87
N LEU A 34 -10.61 7.23 -11.02
CA LEU A 34 -10.53 6.22 -9.99
C LEU A 34 -11.65 6.43 -8.97
N GLY A 35 -12.52 5.41 -8.87
CA GLY A 35 -13.68 5.42 -7.99
C GLY A 35 -14.77 4.39 -8.33
N ASP A 36 -14.69 3.68 -9.47
CA ASP A 36 -15.74 2.73 -9.89
C ASP A 36 -15.77 1.41 -9.07
N ASN A 37 -14.70 1.09 -8.37
CA ASN A 37 -14.73 0.14 -7.26
C ASN A 37 -15.30 0.87 -6.04
N SER A 38 -16.63 0.99 -5.94
CA SER A 38 -17.49 1.18 -4.74
C SER A 38 -17.05 1.99 -3.49
N PHE A 39 -15.95 2.74 -3.48
CA PHE A 39 -15.32 3.29 -2.26
C PHE A 39 -15.21 4.82 -2.23
N SER A 40 -15.50 5.51 -3.33
CA SER A 40 -15.70 6.96 -3.35
C SER A 40 -17.02 7.30 -2.64
N GLY A 41 -16.98 7.50 -1.32
CA GLY A 41 -18.20 7.84 -0.59
C GLY A 41 -18.15 7.70 0.93
N ARG A 42 -17.08 7.12 1.51
CA ARG A 42 -16.96 7.07 2.98
C ARG A 42 -16.86 8.47 3.55
N SER A 43 -17.78 8.77 4.45
CA SER A 43 -17.77 10.03 5.20
C SER A 43 -16.69 10.00 6.28
N ARG A 44 -16.33 11.17 6.80
CA ARG A 44 -15.49 11.29 8.00
C ARG A 44 -16.08 10.49 9.16
N ALA A 45 -17.41 10.49 9.31
CA ALA A 45 -18.10 9.76 10.36
C ALA A 45 -17.95 8.24 10.23
N ASP A 46 -17.99 7.69 9.01
CA ASP A 46 -17.77 6.26 8.78
C ASP A 46 -16.34 5.85 9.15
N ILE A 47 -15.35 6.67 8.74
CA ILE A 47 -13.94 6.42 9.04
C ILE A 47 -13.68 6.54 10.55
N SER A 48 -14.20 7.59 11.20
CA SER A 48 -14.09 7.76 12.65
C SER A 48 -14.76 6.63 13.43
N SER A 49 -15.98 6.24 13.05
CA SER A 49 -16.68 5.12 13.69
C SER A 49 -15.89 3.83 13.55
N ARG A 50 -15.32 3.57 12.36
CA ARG A 50 -14.49 2.39 12.14
C ARG A 50 -13.21 2.43 12.99
N TRP A 51 -12.57 3.59 13.11
CA TRP A 51 -11.42 3.75 14.01
C TRP A 51 -11.78 3.43 15.45
N PHE A 52 -12.86 3.99 15.99
CA PHE A 52 -13.27 3.75 17.38
C PHE A 52 -13.60 2.28 17.65
N ALA A 53 -14.14 1.56 16.66
CA ALA A 53 -14.38 0.13 16.74
C ALA A 53 -13.10 -0.73 16.63
N SER A 54 -12.03 -0.20 16.01
CA SER A 54 -10.82 -0.97 15.67
C SER A 54 -9.58 -0.53 16.46
N LYS A 55 -9.66 0.54 17.26
CA LYS A 55 -8.50 1.10 17.97
C LYS A 55 -7.98 0.11 19.01
N PRO A 56 -6.66 0.03 19.25
CA PRO A 56 -6.10 -0.86 20.25
C PRO A 56 -6.72 -0.63 21.63
N THR A 57 -7.06 -1.73 22.30
CA THR A 57 -7.70 -1.70 23.62
C THR A 57 -6.85 -2.34 24.71
N SER A 58 -5.84 -3.13 24.31
CA SER A 58 -4.95 -3.86 25.20
C SER A 58 -4.36 -2.97 26.29
N ASP A 59 -4.41 -3.47 27.51
CA ASP A 59 -3.76 -2.93 28.68
C ASP A 59 -2.94 -4.02 29.38
N GLY A 60 -1.98 -3.61 30.21
CA GLY A 60 -1.12 -4.53 30.93
C GLY A 60 -0.05 -5.22 30.08
N SER A 61 0.35 -6.42 30.50
CA SER A 61 1.44 -7.19 29.87
C SER A 61 1.01 -7.70 28.49
N PRO A 62 1.85 -7.54 27.45
CA PRO A 62 1.55 -8.10 26.13
C PRO A 62 1.66 -9.63 26.09
N TYR A 63 2.24 -10.26 27.12
CA TYR A 63 2.55 -11.69 27.14
C TYR A 63 1.66 -12.49 28.09
N ILE A 64 1.24 -13.67 27.61
CA ILE A 64 0.78 -14.80 28.44
C ILE A 64 2.00 -15.56 28.97
N THR A 65 3.01 -15.76 28.12
CA THR A 65 4.28 -16.40 28.48
C THR A 65 5.42 -15.53 27.97
N GLN A 66 6.31 -15.14 28.87
CA GLN A 66 7.44 -14.28 28.54
C GLN A 66 8.36 -14.96 27.52
N PRO A 67 8.75 -14.29 26.42
CA PRO A 67 9.78 -14.79 25.53
C PRO A 67 11.15 -14.76 26.22
N SER A 68 12.06 -15.61 25.76
CA SER A 68 13.48 -15.55 26.10
C SER A 68 14.30 -15.49 24.81
N TRP A 69 14.99 -14.36 24.61
CA TRP A 69 15.90 -14.13 23.49
C TRP A 69 17.37 -14.43 23.83
N GLN A 70 17.59 -15.17 24.92
CA GLN A 70 18.88 -15.68 25.39
C GLN A 70 18.69 -17.13 25.83
N ILE A 71 19.78 -17.86 26.10
CA ILE A 71 19.69 -19.24 26.60
C ILE A 71 19.03 -19.30 28.01
N PRO A 72 18.08 -20.23 28.25
CA PRO A 72 17.37 -21.05 27.26
C PRO A 72 16.39 -20.21 26.43
N TYR A 73 16.48 -20.34 25.11
CA TYR A 73 15.60 -19.61 24.18
C TYR A 73 14.16 -20.13 24.30
N ALA A 74 13.21 -19.21 24.26
CA ALA A 74 11.79 -19.52 24.28
C ALA A 74 11.02 -18.49 23.45
N ALA A 75 10.12 -18.95 22.58
CA ALA A 75 9.28 -18.05 21.79
C ALA A 75 8.38 -17.19 22.68
N GLY A 76 7.87 -17.75 23.78
CA GLY A 76 6.81 -17.13 24.56
C GLY A 76 5.49 -17.09 23.80
N ALA A 77 4.54 -16.30 24.29
CA ALA A 77 3.24 -16.11 23.65
C ALA A 77 2.66 -14.75 24.03
N ILE A 78 2.23 -13.98 23.03
CA ILE A 78 1.45 -12.76 23.24
C ILE A 78 -0.02 -13.08 23.52
N THR A 79 -0.74 -12.15 24.15
CA THR A 79 -2.16 -12.33 24.45
C THR A 79 -3.01 -12.30 23.18
N ALA A 80 -4.17 -12.97 23.22
CA ALA A 80 -5.15 -12.92 22.13
C ALA A 80 -5.60 -11.48 21.82
N GLN A 81 -5.77 -10.64 22.85
CA GLN A 81 -6.11 -9.23 22.66
C GLN A 81 -5.00 -8.47 21.91
N TYR A 82 -3.73 -8.82 22.13
CA TYR A 82 -2.61 -8.17 21.44
C TYR A 82 -2.53 -8.58 19.96
N GLN A 83 -2.84 -9.84 19.64
CA GLN A 83 -3.06 -10.29 18.25
C GLN A 83 -4.22 -9.52 17.61
N GLU A 84 -5.35 -9.43 18.31
CA GLU A 84 -6.59 -8.82 17.83
C GLU A 84 -6.44 -7.31 17.60
N ASP A 85 -5.79 -6.57 18.50
CA ASP A 85 -5.50 -5.15 18.32
C ASP A 85 -4.67 -4.89 17.04
N ALA A 86 -3.70 -5.76 16.75
CA ALA A 86 -2.88 -5.65 15.55
C ALA A 86 -3.67 -6.05 14.28
N LEU A 87 -4.51 -7.09 14.36
CA LEU A 87 -5.40 -7.48 13.27
C LEU A 87 -6.40 -6.36 12.94
N ASN A 88 -7.01 -5.75 13.95
CA ASN A 88 -7.94 -4.64 13.79
C ASN A 88 -7.28 -3.44 13.11
N MET A 89 -5.99 -3.18 13.40
CA MET A 89 -5.23 -2.19 12.67
C MET A 89 -5.03 -2.57 11.19
N VAL A 90 -4.66 -3.83 10.87
CA VAL A 90 -4.55 -4.30 9.48
C VAL A 90 -5.87 -4.12 8.74
N ASN A 91 -6.97 -4.54 9.34
CA ASN A 91 -8.30 -4.41 8.75
C ASN A 91 -8.73 -2.95 8.61
N TYR A 92 -8.39 -2.06 9.55
CA TYR A 92 -8.65 -0.62 9.40
C TYR A 92 -7.88 0.00 8.23
N MET A 93 -6.61 -0.37 8.04
CA MET A 93 -5.80 0.11 6.91
C MET A 93 -6.34 -0.39 5.57
N ARG A 94 -6.75 -1.66 5.52
CA ARG A 94 -7.39 -2.26 4.33
C ARG A 94 -8.75 -1.62 4.05
N TYR A 95 -9.54 -1.37 5.09
CA TYR A 95 -10.80 -0.63 5.00
C TYR A 95 -10.55 0.73 4.34
N LEU A 96 -9.63 1.54 4.86
CA LEU A 96 -9.29 2.85 4.27
C LEU A 96 -8.94 2.73 2.78
N ALA A 97 -8.09 1.77 2.41
CA ALA A 97 -7.64 1.54 1.04
C ALA A 97 -8.72 0.99 0.07
N GLY A 98 -9.93 0.69 0.56
CA GLY A 98 -11.00 0.11 -0.27
C GLY A 98 -10.79 -1.38 -0.55
N LEU A 99 -10.14 -2.10 0.35
CA LEU A 99 -9.99 -3.55 0.29
C LEU A 99 -10.91 -4.23 1.31
N PRO A 100 -11.26 -5.51 1.11
CA PRO A 100 -11.91 -6.29 2.16
C PRO A 100 -11.05 -6.31 3.43
N ASP A 101 -11.69 -5.93 4.52
CA ASP A 101 -11.19 -5.74 5.88
C ASP A 101 -11.63 -6.89 6.81
N ASP A 102 -11.70 -8.08 6.23
CA ASP A 102 -12.12 -9.34 6.82
C ASP A 102 -10.93 -10.32 6.93
N VAL A 103 -9.71 -9.80 7.06
CA VAL A 103 -8.53 -10.63 7.36
C VAL A 103 -8.70 -11.20 8.76
N VAL A 104 -8.27 -12.45 8.96
CA VAL A 104 -8.35 -13.16 10.24
C VAL A 104 -6.97 -13.62 10.71
N ILE A 105 -6.84 -13.91 12.01
CA ILE A 105 -5.66 -14.60 12.53
C ILE A 105 -5.62 -16.04 12.01
N ASN A 106 -4.43 -16.51 11.65
CA ASN A 106 -4.14 -17.92 11.44
C ASN A 106 -3.29 -18.42 12.62
N ASP A 107 -3.90 -19.28 13.44
CA ASP A 107 -3.28 -19.81 14.65
C ASP A 107 -2.00 -20.60 14.37
N GLU A 108 -1.89 -21.24 13.20
CA GLU A 108 -0.68 -21.99 12.80
C GLU A 108 0.53 -21.07 12.57
N TRP A 109 0.31 -19.77 12.36
CA TRP A 109 1.38 -18.80 12.15
C TRP A 109 1.76 -18.02 13.41
N ILE A 110 0.99 -18.10 14.49
CA ILE A 110 1.29 -17.40 15.76
C ILE A 110 2.64 -17.83 16.32
N GLU A 111 2.87 -19.14 16.39
CA GLU A 111 4.13 -19.67 16.91
C GLU A 111 5.31 -19.27 16.00
N LEU A 112 5.09 -19.32 14.68
CA LEU A 112 6.08 -18.92 13.68
C LEU A 112 6.49 -17.45 13.84
N THR A 113 5.52 -16.53 13.85
CA THR A 113 5.77 -15.09 13.97
C THR A 113 6.45 -14.75 15.30
N GLN A 114 6.06 -15.41 16.37
CA GLN A 114 6.66 -15.20 17.69
C GLN A 114 8.13 -15.64 17.73
N HIS A 115 8.49 -16.78 17.12
CA HIS A 115 9.89 -17.19 16.97
C HIS A 115 10.71 -16.16 16.18
N GLY A 116 10.15 -15.62 15.09
CA GLY A 116 10.79 -14.56 14.31
C GLY A 116 11.10 -13.32 15.15
N ALA A 117 10.16 -12.88 16.00
CA ALA A 117 10.37 -11.74 16.88
C ALA A 117 11.51 -11.99 17.88
N VAL A 118 11.60 -13.19 18.45
CA VAL A 118 12.69 -13.58 19.36
C VAL A 118 14.04 -13.60 18.65
N LEU A 119 14.12 -14.14 17.42
CA LEU A 119 15.37 -14.13 16.66
C LEU A 119 15.83 -12.71 16.30
N LEU A 120 14.92 -11.84 15.87
CA LEU A 120 15.25 -10.44 15.61
C LEU A 120 15.74 -9.73 16.88
N LYS A 121 15.10 -9.99 18.03
CA LYS A 121 15.52 -9.44 19.32
C LYS A 121 16.90 -9.96 19.73
N ALA A 122 17.15 -11.26 19.58
CA ALA A 122 18.44 -11.88 19.88
C ALA A 122 19.56 -11.35 18.96
N TYR A 123 19.24 -11.10 17.69
CA TYR A 123 20.18 -10.52 16.73
C TYR A 123 20.41 -9.01 16.96
N GLY A 124 19.39 -8.28 17.41
CA GLY A 124 19.45 -6.85 17.72
C GLY A 124 19.22 -5.92 16.53
N TYR A 125 18.99 -6.46 15.32
CA TYR A 125 18.75 -5.68 14.10
C TYR A 125 17.60 -6.26 13.28
N LEU A 126 16.99 -5.41 12.44
CA LEU A 126 16.02 -5.87 11.44
C LEU A 126 16.75 -6.50 10.25
N SER A 127 16.40 -7.76 9.95
CA SER A 127 16.86 -8.46 8.75
C SER A 127 15.85 -9.54 8.38
N HIS A 128 15.57 -9.67 7.08
CA HIS A 128 14.80 -10.81 6.56
C HIS A 128 15.64 -12.09 6.47
N THR A 129 16.97 -11.97 6.61
CA THR A 129 17.92 -13.10 6.60
C THR A 129 18.90 -12.96 7.76
N PRO A 130 18.42 -12.95 9.02
CA PRO A 130 19.29 -12.78 10.18
C PRO A 130 20.25 -13.96 10.31
N PRO A 131 21.52 -13.75 10.67
CA PRO A 131 22.45 -14.83 10.94
C PRO A 131 22.03 -15.61 12.20
N LYS A 132 22.46 -16.87 12.32
CA LYS A 132 22.21 -17.66 13.53
C LYS A 132 23.07 -17.17 14.70
N PRO A 133 22.49 -16.80 15.86
CA PRO A 133 23.26 -16.61 17.09
C PRO A 133 23.99 -17.91 17.48
N ALA A 134 25.23 -17.79 17.96
CA ALA A 134 26.10 -18.96 18.19
C ALA A 134 25.52 -19.96 19.22
N ASP A 135 24.77 -19.46 20.19
CA ASP A 135 24.15 -20.21 21.28
C ASP A 135 22.69 -20.60 21.02
N MET A 136 22.12 -20.26 19.85
CA MET A 136 20.75 -20.61 19.49
C MET A 136 20.66 -22.04 18.93
N PRO A 137 19.74 -22.88 19.45
CA PRO A 137 19.49 -24.21 18.90
C PRO A 137 19.11 -24.15 17.42
N ASP A 138 19.59 -25.11 16.62
CA ASP A 138 19.39 -25.14 15.16
C ASP A 138 17.91 -25.12 14.76
N ASP A 139 17.08 -25.89 15.46
CA ASP A 139 15.66 -26.00 15.12
C ASP A 139 14.89 -24.72 15.44
N PHE A 140 15.21 -24.06 16.57
CA PHE A 140 14.66 -22.75 16.90
C PHE A 140 15.04 -21.72 15.82
N TYR A 141 16.32 -21.69 15.44
CA TYR A 141 16.80 -20.77 14.41
C TYR A 141 16.14 -21.01 13.06
N LYS A 142 16.07 -22.26 12.57
CA LYS A 142 15.46 -22.57 11.26
C LYS A 142 14.00 -22.13 11.21
N PHE A 143 13.25 -22.35 12.29
CA PHE A 143 11.86 -21.96 12.38
C PHE A 143 11.69 -20.42 12.45
N ALA A 144 12.49 -19.75 13.29
CA ALA A 144 12.48 -18.29 13.38
C ALA A 144 12.96 -17.59 12.10
N TYR A 145 13.98 -18.14 11.41
CA TYR A 145 14.48 -17.63 10.14
C TYR A 145 13.41 -17.66 9.06
N LYS A 146 12.63 -18.76 9.00
CA LYS A 146 11.48 -18.86 8.09
C LYS A 146 10.51 -17.71 8.33
N ALA A 147 10.19 -17.40 9.59
CA ALA A 147 9.33 -16.27 9.94
C ALA A 147 9.91 -14.93 9.44
N CYS A 148 11.18 -14.63 9.74
CA CYS A 148 11.81 -13.38 9.30
C CYS A 148 11.79 -13.21 7.77
N SER A 149 11.88 -14.30 7.01
CA SER A 149 11.88 -14.28 5.54
C SER A 149 10.50 -14.07 4.90
N SER A 150 9.41 -14.31 5.63
CA SER A 150 8.03 -14.24 5.13
C SER A 150 7.17 -13.14 5.77
N ASN A 151 7.74 -12.41 6.72
CA ASN A 151 7.01 -11.46 7.55
C ASN A 151 7.41 -10.03 7.24
N ASN A 152 6.49 -9.10 7.41
CA ASN A 152 6.87 -7.72 7.68
C ASN A 152 7.55 -7.67 9.05
N ILE A 153 8.64 -6.91 9.18
CA ILE A 153 9.44 -6.82 10.40
C ILE A 153 9.66 -5.36 10.80
N ALA A 154 9.44 -5.04 12.06
CA ALA A 154 9.63 -3.68 12.58
C ALA A 154 10.30 -3.72 13.95
N TYR A 155 10.94 -2.62 14.28
CA TYR A 155 11.51 -2.35 15.59
C TYR A 155 11.38 -0.87 15.86
N GLY A 156 10.97 -0.51 17.07
CA GLY A 156 10.98 0.88 17.48
C GLY A 156 10.27 1.15 18.78
N TYR A 157 10.33 2.42 19.17
CA TYR A 157 9.72 2.92 20.39
C TYR A 157 8.88 4.16 20.08
N SER A 158 7.76 4.28 20.79
CA SER A 158 6.97 5.50 20.85
C SER A 158 7.46 6.37 22.00
N LYS A 159 7.34 7.69 21.84
CA LYS A 159 7.62 8.65 22.92
C LYS A 159 6.34 9.42 23.25
N VAL A 160 5.96 9.42 24.52
CA VAL A 160 4.85 10.24 25.05
C VAL A 160 5.42 11.12 26.16
N GLY A 161 5.51 12.43 25.90
CA GLY A 161 6.23 13.36 26.76
C GLY A 161 7.72 12.98 26.86
N SER A 162 8.21 12.73 28.08
CA SER A 162 9.58 12.25 28.31
C SER A 162 9.69 10.72 28.40
N VAL A 163 8.57 9.98 28.33
CA VAL A 163 8.56 8.53 28.53
C VAL A 163 8.63 7.81 27.18
N ILE A 164 9.51 6.81 27.10
CA ILE A 164 9.72 5.97 25.93
C ILE A 164 9.04 4.63 26.20
N TYR A 165 8.14 4.22 25.30
CA TYR A 165 7.41 2.95 25.35
C TYR A 165 7.78 2.11 24.13
N PRO A 166 7.94 0.79 24.28
CA PRO A 166 8.12 -0.07 23.12
C PRO A 166 6.85 0.00 22.25
N LEU A 167 7.03 -0.01 20.92
CA LEU A 167 5.89 0.01 20.02
C LEU A 167 5.02 -1.22 20.21
N SER A 168 3.71 -1.03 20.17
CA SER A 168 2.78 -2.15 20.16
C SER A 168 2.80 -2.90 18.82
N ALA A 169 2.27 -4.12 18.79
CA ALA A 169 2.04 -4.82 17.51
C ALA A 169 1.12 -4.00 16.57
N ALA A 170 0.09 -3.33 17.11
CA ALA A 170 -0.77 -2.45 16.35
C ALA A 170 -0.05 -1.18 15.84
N ASP A 171 0.84 -0.59 16.63
CA ASP A 171 1.65 0.55 16.14
C ASP A 171 2.68 0.11 15.09
N SER A 172 3.16 -1.13 15.17
CA SER A 172 4.03 -1.72 14.14
C SER A 172 3.30 -1.83 12.79
N VAL A 173 1.98 -2.09 12.79
CA VAL A 173 1.18 -2.04 11.56
C VAL A 173 1.15 -0.63 10.95
N LYS A 174 1.02 0.42 11.78
CA LYS A 174 1.12 1.81 11.29
C LYS A 174 2.50 2.10 10.71
N MET A 175 3.56 1.58 11.33
CA MET A 175 4.92 1.71 10.78
C MET A 175 5.07 1.01 9.43
N TYR A 176 4.57 -0.23 9.30
CA TYR A 176 4.55 -0.95 8.03
C TYR A 176 3.83 -0.16 6.94
N MET A 177 2.72 0.50 7.29
CA MET A 177 1.97 1.33 6.36
C MET A 177 2.70 2.62 6.00
N ASN A 178 3.42 3.25 6.92
CA ASN A 178 4.18 4.46 6.62
C ASN A 178 5.42 4.17 5.76
N ASP A 179 6.08 3.04 6.03
CA ASP A 179 7.20 2.50 5.26
C ASP A 179 8.32 3.53 5.01
N LEU A 180 8.64 4.29 6.05
CA LEU A 180 9.62 5.37 6.01
C LEU A 180 11.06 4.81 6.02
N ASP A 181 12.01 5.67 5.65
CA ASP A 181 13.44 5.40 5.62
C ASP A 181 13.85 4.38 4.53
N ILE A 182 14.18 3.15 4.90
CA ILE A 182 14.89 2.20 4.01
C ILE A 182 14.05 1.70 2.83
N SER A 183 12.73 1.77 2.94
CA SER A 183 11.77 1.17 2.02
C SER A 183 10.84 2.19 1.36
N GLU A 184 11.09 3.50 1.56
CA GLU A 184 10.20 4.57 1.07
C GLU A 184 10.02 4.56 -0.45
N LYS A 185 10.99 4.01 -1.21
CA LYS A 185 10.95 3.90 -2.67
C LYS A 185 10.12 2.73 -3.20
N VAL A 186 9.83 1.73 -2.36
CA VAL A 186 9.16 0.48 -2.79
C VAL A 186 7.87 0.19 -2.03
N VAL A 187 7.75 0.74 -0.82
CA VAL A 187 6.62 0.59 0.13
C VAL A 187 6.18 -0.88 0.29
N GLY A 188 7.16 -1.78 0.41
CA GLY A 188 6.93 -3.23 0.39
C GLY A 188 6.08 -3.73 1.55
N HIS A 189 6.26 -3.20 2.77
CA HIS A 189 5.48 -3.63 3.93
C HIS A 189 4.02 -3.21 3.77
N ARG A 190 3.78 -1.98 3.30
CA ARG A 190 2.43 -1.47 2.97
C ARG A 190 1.77 -2.35 1.91
N ARG A 191 2.49 -2.68 0.84
CA ARG A 191 1.94 -3.49 -0.27
C ARG A 191 1.57 -4.89 0.15
N TRP A 192 2.28 -5.49 1.11
CA TRP A 192 1.86 -6.76 1.71
C TRP A 192 0.56 -6.64 2.52
N ILE A 193 0.39 -5.58 3.32
CA ILE A 193 -0.85 -5.34 4.09
C ILE A 193 -2.03 -5.09 3.13
N LEU A 194 -1.79 -4.34 2.05
CA LEU A 194 -2.76 -4.02 1.02
C LEU A 194 -2.84 -5.07 -0.09
N ASN A 195 -2.26 -6.27 0.10
CA ASN A 195 -2.33 -7.33 -0.88
C ASN A 195 -3.79 -7.80 -1.05
N PRO A 196 -4.39 -7.71 -2.25
CA PRO A 196 -5.77 -8.14 -2.47
C PRO A 196 -5.99 -9.63 -2.19
N ALA A 197 -4.96 -10.47 -2.36
CA ALA A 197 -5.04 -11.91 -2.10
C ALA A 197 -4.92 -12.28 -0.60
N MET A 198 -4.63 -11.32 0.28
CA MET A 198 -4.51 -11.56 1.72
C MET A 198 -5.89 -11.75 2.37
N LYS A 199 -6.03 -12.83 3.14
CA LYS A 199 -7.18 -13.20 3.97
C LYS A 199 -6.76 -13.62 5.38
N GLN A 200 -5.50 -13.96 5.60
CA GLN A 200 -4.98 -14.44 6.87
C GLN A 200 -3.65 -13.77 7.24
N THR A 201 -3.38 -13.64 8.54
CA THR A 201 -2.08 -13.19 9.07
C THR A 201 -1.88 -13.71 10.51
N ALA A 202 -0.73 -13.42 11.10
CA ALA A 202 -0.49 -13.57 12.53
C ALA A 202 0.63 -12.62 12.94
N PHE A 203 0.71 -12.31 14.23
CA PHE A 203 1.69 -11.37 14.77
C PHE A 203 2.61 -12.05 15.79
N GLY A 204 3.84 -11.57 15.84
CA GLY A 204 4.81 -11.89 16.87
C GLY A 204 5.40 -10.61 17.44
N TRP A 205 5.76 -10.64 18.72
CA TRP A 205 6.32 -9.48 19.39
C TRP A 205 7.33 -9.88 20.47
N CYS A 206 8.49 -9.23 20.51
CA CYS A 206 9.52 -9.46 21.51
C CYS A 206 10.26 -8.15 21.84
N GLU A 207 9.97 -7.53 22.98
CA GLU A 207 10.71 -6.36 23.50
C GLU A 207 10.91 -5.25 22.46
N SER A 208 9.81 -4.86 21.77
CA SER A 208 9.71 -3.90 20.65
C SER A 208 10.07 -4.39 19.23
N PHE A 209 10.52 -5.63 19.06
CA PHE A 209 10.60 -6.24 17.73
C PHE A 209 9.26 -6.86 17.37
N SER A 210 8.71 -6.49 16.22
CA SER A 210 7.45 -7.02 15.70
C SER A 210 7.70 -7.84 14.43
N THR A 211 6.95 -8.92 14.28
CA THR A 211 6.78 -9.58 12.99
C THR A 211 5.29 -9.76 12.67
N MET A 212 4.94 -9.70 11.39
CA MET A 212 3.59 -9.96 10.89
C MET A 212 3.68 -10.83 9.64
N TYR A 213 2.99 -11.98 9.60
CA TYR A 213 3.00 -12.82 8.41
C TYR A 213 2.40 -12.07 7.20
N ALA A 214 3.17 -11.94 6.14
CA ALA A 214 2.89 -11.01 5.04
C ALA A 214 2.57 -11.71 3.71
N PHE A 215 3.04 -12.94 3.50
CA PHE A 215 2.99 -13.62 2.21
C PHE A 215 1.70 -14.41 1.96
N ASP A 216 0.64 -14.13 2.73
CA ASP A 216 -0.64 -14.79 2.52
C ASP A 216 -1.25 -14.42 1.17
N LYS A 217 -1.83 -15.43 0.52
CA LYS A 217 -2.51 -15.33 -0.78
C LYS A 217 -3.76 -16.22 -0.85
N SER A 218 -4.30 -16.58 0.32
CA SER A 218 -5.36 -17.59 0.47
C SER A 218 -6.75 -17.07 0.12
N ARG A 219 -6.93 -15.76 -0.13
CA ARG A 219 -8.27 -15.19 -0.37
C ARG A 219 -8.97 -15.85 -1.56
N ASN A 220 -10.19 -16.30 -1.32
CA ASN A 220 -11.12 -16.77 -2.33
C ASN A 220 -12.56 -16.37 -1.93
N PRO A 221 -13.36 -15.71 -2.80
CA PRO A 221 -13.04 -15.29 -4.17
C PRO A 221 -11.97 -14.19 -4.23
N GLN A 222 -11.31 -14.07 -5.39
CA GLN A 222 -10.34 -13.01 -5.65
C GLN A 222 -11.02 -11.64 -5.68
N VAL A 223 -10.31 -10.62 -5.19
CA VAL A 223 -10.80 -9.23 -5.19
C VAL A 223 -10.52 -8.61 -6.56
N GLY A 224 -11.55 -8.09 -7.21
CA GLY A 224 -11.39 -7.26 -8.40
C GLY A 224 -10.86 -5.87 -8.01
N PHE A 225 -9.84 -5.39 -8.72
CA PHE A 225 -9.31 -4.04 -8.55
C PHE A 225 -8.57 -3.61 -9.82
N ASP A 226 -8.58 -2.31 -10.09
CA ASP A 226 -7.76 -1.69 -11.13
C ASP A 226 -6.48 -1.12 -10.54
N SER A 227 -6.63 -0.43 -9.40
CA SER A 227 -5.53 0.16 -8.66
C SER A 227 -5.86 0.27 -7.17
N ILE A 228 -4.82 0.38 -6.35
CA ILE A 228 -4.91 0.58 -4.90
C ILE A 228 -4.03 1.78 -4.56
N ALA A 229 -4.65 2.87 -4.09
CA ALA A 229 -3.96 4.10 -3.74
C ALA A 229 -3.80 4.26 -2.23
N TRP A 230 -2.70 4.87 -1.80
CA TRP A 230 -2.46 5.28 -0.42
C TRP A 230 -1.73 6.62 -0.38
N PRO A 231 -2.36 7.69 0.13
CA PRO A 231 -3.77 7.80 0.51
C PRO A 231 -4.76 7.52 -0.65
N PRO A 232 -5.95 6.97 -0.36
CA PRO A 232 -6.99 6.67 -1.33
C PRO A 232 -7.89 7.89 -1.61
N THR A 233 -8.72 7.81 -2.65
CA THR A 233 -9.75 8.81 -2.98
C THR A 233 -10.72 9.05 -1.81
N GLY A 234 -11.20 10.29 -1.65
CA GLY A 234 -12.15 10.67 -0.62
C GLY A 234 -11.49 11.20 0.66
N GLN A 235 -12.07 10.87 1.81
CA GLN A 235 -11.62 11.36 3.12
C GLN A 235 -10.49 10.47 3.66
N PHE A 236 -9.43 11.06 4.20
CA PHE A 236 -8.31 10.31 4.79
C PHE A 236 -7.81 10.90 6.11
N PRO A 237 -7.56 10.08 7.15
CA PRO A 237 -7.07 10.58 8.44
C PRO A 237 -5.71 11.26 8.34
N LEU A 238 -5.63 12.53 8.72
CA LEU A 238 -4.39 13.31 8.75
C LEU A 238 -3.31 12.63 9.59
N GLN A 239 -3.70 11.96 10.67
CA GLN A 239 -2.76 11.31 11.58
C GLN A 239 -2.11 10.02 11.01
N LEU A 240 -2.53 9.58 9.82
CA LEU A 240 -1.85 8.56 9.02
C LEU A 240 -1.03 9.16 7.87
N CYS A 241 -0.90 10.49 7.81
CA CYS A 241 -0.09 11.25 6.85
C CYS A 241 1.08 11.96 7.54
N PRO A 242 2.13 11.24 7.97
CA PRO A 242 3.36 11.92 8.38
C PRO A 242 3.92 12.76 7.23
N SER A 243 4.66 13.83 7.54
CA SER A 243 5.18 14.79 6.54
C SER A 243 6.04 14.16 5.44
N LYS A 244 6.64 12.99 5.71
CA LYS A 244 7.43 12.20 4.76
C LYS A 244 6.71 10.98 4.22
N LEU A 245 5.37 10.88 4.32
CA LEU A 245 4.63 9.75 3.78
C LEU A 245 4.93 9.57 2.29
N PRO A 246 5.46 8.43 1.83
CA PRO A 246 5.50 8.11 0.42
C PRO A 246 4.09 7.78 -0.04
N TRP A 247 3.56 8.52 -1.01
CA TRP A 247 2.29 8.19 -1.65
C TRP A 247 2.53 7.02 -2.61
N SER A 248 1.52 6.18 -2.79
CA SER A 248 1.67 5.01 -3.67
C SER A 248 0.38 4.65 -4.39
N ILE A 249 0.52 4.20 -5.63
CA ILE A 249 -0.58 3.66 -6.45
C ILE A 249 -0.09 2.31 -7.02
N THR A 250 -0.62 1.21 -6.48
CA THR A 250 -0.37 -0.13 -7.03
C THR A 250 -1.37 -0.41 -8.13
N LEU A 251 -0.90 -0.77 -9.32
CA LEU A 251 -1.73 -1.05 -10.49
C LEU A 251 -1.91 -2.56 -10.67
N ASN A 252 -3.10 -2.97 -11.10
CA ASN A 252 -3.34 -4.36 -11.45
C ASN A 252 -2.54 -4.71 -12.72
N SER A 253 -1.42 -5.39 -12.55
CA SER A 253 -0.54 -5.82 -13.65
C SER A 253 -1.19 -6.73 -14.72
N LYS A 254 -2.39 -7.26 -14.48
CA LYS A 254 -3.18 -7.97 -15.52
C LYS A 254 -3.88 -6.99 -16.48
N LEU A 255 -4.14 -5.77 -16.02
CA LEU A 255 -4.84 -4.73 -16.77
C LEU A 255 -3.87 -3.67 -17.27
N PHE A 256 -2.87 -3.31 -16.47
CA PHE A 256 -1.91 -2.24 -16.76
C PHE A 256 -0.54 -2.79 -17.16
N THR A 257 0.03 -2.23 -18.23
CA THR A 257 1.39 -2.56 -18.69
C THR A 257 2.35 -1.41 -18.40
N PRO A 258 3.51 -1.66 -17.76
CA PRO A 258 4.55 -0.65 -17.56
C PRO A 258 4.99 -0.01 -18.88
N THR A 259 5.05 1.31 -18.89
CA THR A 259 5.41 2.09 -20.09
C THR A 259 6.79 2.73 -19.98
N GLY A 260 7.28 2.95 -18.75
CA GLY A 260 8.47 3.77 -18.50
C GLY A 260 8.24 5.26 -18.79
N GLN A 261 6.99 5.65 -19.04
CA GLN A 261 6.53 7.01 -19.33
C GLN A 261 5.54 7.50 -18.28
N GLU A 262 5.39 6.78 -17.17
CA GLU A 262 4.48 7.15 -16.09
C GLU A 262 4.88 8.51 -15.51
N THR A 263 3.90 9.41 -15.42
CA THR A 263 4.05 10.70 -14.77
C THR A 263 2.94 10.87 -13.74
N VAL A 264 3.25 11.55 -12.63
CA VAL A 264 2.27 11.89 -11.58
C VAL A 264 2.27 13.40 -11.39
N THR A 265 1.09 14.00 -11.43
CA THR A 265 0.85 15.38 -11.05
C THR A 265 0.05 15.39 -9.75
N MET A 266 0.59 16.03 -8.71
CA MET A 266 -0.09 16.26 -7.44
C MET A 266 -0.38 17.74 -7.30
N THR A 267 -1.64 18.12 -7.10
CA THR A 267 -2.05 19.51 -6.91
C THR A 267 -2.77 19.66 -5.58
N ARG A 268 -2.27 20.51 -4.68
CA ARG A 268 -3.02 20.94 -3.50
C ARG A 268 -4.02 22.01 -3.90
N LEU A 269 -5.31 21.72 -3.76
CA LEU A 269 -6.38 22.57 -4.29
C LEU A 269 -6.55 23.89 -3.51
N GLY A 270 -6.15 23.94 -2.24
CA GLY A 270 -6.28 25.14 -1.42
C GLY A 270 -5.42 26.33 -1.89
N ASP A 271 -4.26 26.04 -2.49
CA ASP A 271 -3.31 27.06 -2.99
C ASP A 271 -2.87 26.83 -4.44
N ASN A 272 -3.44 25.85 -5.12
CA ASN A 272 -3.07 25.40 -6.48
C ASN A 272 -1.59 25.01 -6.64
N LYS A 273 -0.87 24.75 -5.54
CA LYS A 273 0.52 24.30 -5.62
C LYS A 273 0.56 22.92 -6.26
N THR A 274 1.39 22.77 -7.28
CA THR A 274 1.52 21.54 -8.06
C THR A 274 2.94 21.00 -7.96
N TRP A 275 3.05 19.68 -7.92
CA TRP A 275 4.29 18.92 -7.99
C TRP A 275 4.18 17.90 -9.12
N GLU A 276 5.23 17.77 -9.93
CA GLU A 276 5.32 16.81 -11.03
C GLU A 276 6.42 15.77 -10.79
N PHE A 277 6.05 14.51 -10.95
CA PHE A 277 6.93 13.37 -10.73
C PHE A 277 7.02 12.53 -11.99
N SER A 278 8.23 12.37 -12.52
CA SER A 278 8.51 11.40 -13.57
C SER A 278 9.98 11.00 -13.54
N ALA A 279 10.31 9.86 -14.14
CA ALA A 279 11.72 9.44 -14.28
C ALA A 279 12.53 10.39 -15.19
N ASN A 280 11.85 11.21 -15.99
CA ASN A 280 12.43 12.10 -16.98
C ASN A 280 12.39 13.58 -16.57
N ALA A 281 11.81 13.92 -15.42
CA ALA A 281 11.73 15.30 -14.93
C ALA A 281 13.08 15.76 -14.37
N ILE A 282 13.52 16.97 -14.74
CA ILE A 282 14.73 17.60 -14.21
C ILE A 282 14.43 19.07 -13.87
N PRO A 283 14.45 19.48 -12.58
CA PRO A 283 14.53 18.63 -11.39
C PRO A 283 13.22 17.84 -11.18
N VAL A 284 13.28 16.70 -10.48
CA VAL A 284 12.08 16.03 -9.98
C VAL A 284 11.60 16.80 -8.74
N ASP A 285 10.31 17.08 -8.63
CA ASP A 285 9.73 17.79 -7.47
C ASP A 285 9.71 16.93 -6.18
N GLY A 286 10.49 15.86 -6.13
CA GLY A 286 10.50 14.90 -5.05
C GLY A 286 11.09 13.54 -5.37
N MET A 287 10.66 12.56 -4.58
CA MET A 287 10.91 11.15 -4.85
C MET A 287 9.91 10.65 -5.89
N PHE A 288 10.38 9.87 -6.86
CA PHE A 288 9.56 9.12 -7.80
C PHE A 288 10.18 7.76 -8.07
N THR A 289 9.39 6.69 -8.06
CA THR A 289 9.84 5.33 -8.39
C THR A 289 8.68 4.54 -8.97
N VAL A 290 8.94 3.80 -10.06
CA VAL A 290 8.05 2.75 -10.55
C VAL A 290 8.68 1.41 -10.18
N ASP A 291 8.16 0.77 -9.15
CA ASP A 291 8.65 -0.52 -8.68
C ASP A 291 7.84 -1.68 -9.28
N LEU A 292 8.52 -2.55 -10.02
CA LEU A 292 7.92 -3.70 -10.69
C LEU A 292 8.09 -5.02 -9.90
N LYS A 293 8.73 -4.98 -8.72
CA LYS A 293 8.92 -6.18 -7.90
C LYS A 293 7.60 -6.62 -7.28
N ASN A 294 7.50 -7.90 -6.93
CA ASN A 294 6.29 -8.47 -6.36
C ASN A 294 6.27 -8.36 -4.84
N TYR A 295 5.39 -7.50 -4.31
CA TYR A 295 5.05 -7.41 -2.89
C TYR A 295 3.52 -7.59 -2.76
N GLY A 296 3.05 -8.80 -3.05
CA GLY A 296 1.63 -9.15 -3.20
C GLY A 296 1.11 -8.88 -4.60
N VAL A 297 1.32 -7.65 -5.09
CA VAL A 297 1.02 -7.22 -6.46
C VAL A 297 2.22 -6.45 -7.02
N PRO A 298 2.71 -6.74 -8.24
CA PRO A 298 3.76 -5.94 -8.88
C PRO A 298 3.20 -4.63 -9.45
N TYR A 299 4.07 -3.75 -9.96
CA TYR A 299 3.71 -2.48 -10.59
C TYR A 299 3.10 -1.46 -9.62
N CYS A 300 3.96 -0.84 -8.82
CA CYS A 300 3.61 0.23 -7.90
C CYS A 300 4.34 1.53 -8.27
N ILE A 301 3.58 2.60 -8.43
CA ILE A 301 4.10 3.96 -8.60
C ILE A 301 4.18 4.59 -7.21
N VAL A 302 5.36 5.02 -6.81
CA VAL A 302 5.64 5.62 -5.50
C VAL A 302 6.17 7.03 -5.71
N PHE A 303 5.57 8.01 -5.04
CA PHE A 303 5.93 9.41 -5.20
C PHE A 303 5.79 10.17 -3.89
N ARG A 304 6.56 11.25 -3.74
CA ARG A 304 6.51 12.12 -2.56
C ARG A 304 7.15 13.46 -2.91
N PRO A 305 6.51 14.61 -2.65
CA PRO A 305 7.15 15.92 -2.76
C PRO A 305 8.50 16.00 -2.00
N GLU A 306 9.45 16.81 -2.48
CA GLU A 306 10.68 17.11 -1.73
C GLU A 306 10.37 17.67 -0.34
N THR A 307 11.27 17.41 0.60
CA THR A 307 11.01 17.50 2.05
C THR A 307 10.57 18.90 2.50
N SER A 308 9.28 19.04 2.81
CA SER A 308 8.66 19.68 3.99
C SER A 308 7.18 20.00 3.75
N LEU A 309 6.44 19.12 3.04
CA LEU A 309 4.99 19.28 2.94
C LEU A 309 4.38 19.01 4.32
N GLN A 310 3.95 20.09 4.98
CA GLN A 310 3.16 20.00 6.19
C GLN A 310 1.72 19.78 5.78
N TYR A 311 1.26 18.54 5.93
CA TYR A 311 -0.13 18.20 5.75
C TYR A 311 -0.96 18.85 6.86
N ALA A 312 -2.03 19.52 6.49
CA ALA A 312 -3.00 20.08 7.41
C ALA A 312 -4.37 19.43 7.23
N SER A 313 -5.21 19.58 8.25
CA SER A 313 -6.63 19.24 8.15
C SER A 313 -7.27 20.08 7.05
N GLU A 314 -8.19 19.50 6.30
CA GLU A 314 -8.83 20.07 5.11
C GLU A 314 -7.93 20.25 3.87
N ASP A 315 -6.63 19.92 3.95
CA ASP A 315 -5.80 19.86 2.75
C ASP A 315 -6.41 18.86 1.77
N THR A 316 -6.67 19.33 0.54
CA THR A 316 -7.22 18.50 -0.53
C THR A 316 -6.22 18.41 -1.67
N PHE A 317 -5.84 17.19 -2.04
CA PHE A 317 -4.89 16.90 -3.09
C PHE A 317 -5.58 16.19 -4.24
N LYS A 318 -5.49 16.76 -5.44
CA LYS A 318 -5.83 16.08 -6.69
C LYS A 318 -4.59 15.40 -7.23
N ILE A 319 -4.69 14.12 -7.51
CA ILE A 319 -3.63 13.30 -8.12
C ILE A 319 -4.07 12.94 -9.54
N THR A 320 -3.17 13.08 -10.49
CA THR A 320 -3.33 12.61 -11.86
C THR A 320 -2.11 11.77 -12.24
N VAL A 321 -2.32 10.57 -12.74
CA VAL A 321 -1.27 9.71 -13.30
C VAL A 321 -1.52 9.58 -14.79
N SER A 322 -0.51 9.90 -15.59
CA SER A 322 -0.56 9.83 -17.05
C SER A 322 0.51 8.87 -17.58
N GLY A 323 0.46 8.61 -18.89
CA GLY A 323 1.41 7.70 -19.54
C GLY A 323 1.15 6.22 -19.23
N LEU A 324 -0.06 5.87 -18.78
CA LEU A 324 -0.44 4.48 -18.52
C LEU A 324 -0.94 3.80 -19.79
N LYS A 325 -0.86 2.47 -19.81
CA LYS A 325 -1.58 1.63 -20.78
C LYS A 325 -2.45 0.61 -20.06
N LYS A 326 -3.76 0.67 -20.28
CA LYS A 326 -4.73 -0.32 -19.77
C LYS A 326 -5.28 -1.14 -20.93
N ASN A 327 -5.16 -2.46 -20.88
CA ASN A 327 -5.58 -3.38 -21.94
C ASN A 327 -5.06 -2.97 -23.34
N GLY A 328 -3.85 -2.44 -23.41
CA GLY A 328 -3.19 -1.99 -24.65
C GLY A 328 -3.54 -0.56 -25.10
N ALA A 329 -4.58 0.07 -24.55
CA ALA A 329 -4.99 1.44 -24.87
C ALA A 329 -4.31 2.45 -23.92
N ALA A 330 -4.10 3.68 -24.40
CA ALA A 330 -3.67 4.79 -23.56
C ALA A 330 -4.70 5.04 -22.45
N ALA A 331 -4.19 5.29 -21.24
CA ALA A 331 -5.01 5.53 -20.07
C ALA A 331 -4.38 6.56 -19.14
N SER A 332 -5.23 7.17 -18.33
CA SER A 332 -4.85 8.00 -17.20
C SER A 332 -5.65 7.59 -15.97
N ILE A 333 -5.14 7.97 -14.80
CA ILE A 333 -5.81 7.81 -13.51
C ILE A 333 -5.96 9.21 -12.89
N SER A 334 -7.13 9.56 -12.34
CA SER A 334 -7.25 10.76 -11.51
C SER A 334 -8.14 10.54 -10.29
N TYR A 335 -7.72 11.07 -9.14
CA TYR A 335 -8.50 11.04 -7.89
C TYR A 335 -8.20 12.24 -6.99
N THR A 336 -9.05 12.46 -6.00
CA THR A 336 -8.90 13.53 -5.01
C THR A 336 -8.96 12.96 -3.60
N THR A 337 -8.01 13.34 -2.75
CA THR A 337 -7.98 13.01 -1.32
C THR A 337 -8.11 14.28 -0.50
N THR A 338 -9.02 14.30 0.47
CA THR A 338 -9.12 15.35 1.49
C THR A 338 -8.68 14.79 2.83
N LEU A 339 -7.66 15.43 3.41
CA LEU A 339 -7.19 15.10 4.76
C LEU A 339 -8.14 15.71 5.79
N PHE A 340 -8.36 14.99 6.89
CA PHE A 340 -9.16 15.49 7.99
C PHE A 340 -8.61 15.02 9.32
N ASP A 341 -8.88 15.79 10.37
CA ASP A 341 -8.57 15.36 11.73
C ASP A 341 -9.48 14.22 12.16
N LEU A 342 -8.90 13.06 12.43
CA LEU A 342 -9.62 11.98 13.08
C LEU A 342 -9.83 12.35 14.55
N PRO A 343 -11.10 12.47 15.02
CA PRO A 343 -11.38 12.72 16.43
C PRO A 343 -10.70 11.66 17.30
N GLU A 344 -9.94 12.09 18.31
CA GLU A 344 -9.19 11.24 19.26
C GLU A 344 -8.11 10.31 18.64
N MET A 345 -7.33 10.77 17.65
CA MET A 345 -5.92 10.36 17.53
C MET A 345 -4.99 11.28 18.34
N GLN A 346 -5.53 12.04 19.29
CA GLN A 346 -4.72 12.65 20.36
C GLN A 346 -4.64 11.64 21.49
N VAL A 347 -3.44 11.08 21.66
CA VAL A 347 -2.92 10.33 22.82
C VAL A 347 -4.02 9.75 23.71
N ALA A 348 -4.18 8.43 23.67
CA ALA A 348 -4.81 7.69 24.75
C ALA A 348 -4.04 7.98 26.06
N LEU A 349 -4.38 9.08 26.72
CA LEU A 349 -4.04 9.39 28.09
C LEU A 349 -4.96 8.52 28.95
N LYS A 350 -4.69 7.21 28.96
CA LYS A 350 -5.16 6.38 30.07
C LYS A 350 -4.23 6.70 31.25
N LYS A 351 -4.86 7.26 32.28
CA LYS A 351 -4.27 7.61 33.58
C LYS A 351 -3.56 6.43 34.22
#